data_AF-A0A096ACB1-F1
#
_entry.id   AF-A0A096ACB1-F1
#
_cell.length_a   1.000
_cell.length_b   1.000
_cell.length_c   1.000
_cell.angle_alpha   90.00
_cell.angle_beta   90.00
_cell.angle_gamma   90.00
#
_symmetry.space_group_name_H-M   'P 1'
#
loop_
_entity.id
_entity.type
_entity.pdbx_description
1 polymer ?
#
loop_
_entity_poly.entity_id
_entity_poly.type
_entity_poly.pdbx_seq_one_letter_code
_entity_poly.pdbx_strand_id
1 'polypeptide(L)'
;MKKERSNIMFTKQEYEIWTKWCSRPGLSEEERMRLATVDTILTAYAKEHPNYIGADADINEWIFMPKSTSEIITELQPVMQLNQLDVVVWLRANNYGLVPGSSAQLQWEMWERRIIDD
;
A
#
# COMPACT_ATOMS: atom_id res chain seq x y z
N MET A 1 32.54 -7.25 6.52
CA MET A 1 31.69 -6.12 6.96
C MET A 1 30.30 -6.32 6.36
N LYS A 2 29.34 -6.80 7.17
CA LYS A 2 27.94 -6.90 6.75
C LYS A 2 27.33 -5.51 6.88
N LYS A 3 26.77 -4.96 5.80
CA LYS A 3 26.02 -3.70 5.81
C LYS A 3 24.92 -3.83 6.86
N GLU A 4 25.05 -3.04 7.91
CA GLU A 4 24.01 -2.78 8.89
C GLU A 4 22.85 -2.16 8.11
N ARG A 5 21.82 -2.95 7.81
CA ARG A 5 20.55 -2.40 7.36
C ARG A 5 20.04 -1.63 8.57
N SER A 6 20.20 -0.31 8.56
CA SER A 6 19.51 0.54 9.52
C SER A 6 18.04 0.15 9.47
N ASN A 7 17.59 -0.57 10.50
CA ASN A 7 16.18 -0.71 10.81
C ASN A 7 15.71 0.73 11.02
N ILE A 8 15.09 1.33 10.00
CA ILE A 8 14.38 2.59 10.15
C ILE A 8 13.19 2.23 11.03
N MET A 9 13.41 2.34 12.34
CA MET A 9 12.39 2.25 13.35
C MET A 9 11.65 3.58 13.25
N PHE A 10 10.45 3.58 12.67
CA PHE A 10 9.64 4.79 12.63
C PHE A 10 9.32 5.18 14.07
N THR A 11 9.70 6.39 14.43
CA THR A 11 9.37 7.00 15.72
C THR A 11 7.85 7.12 15.84
N LYS A 12 7.34 7.12 17.08
CA LYS A 12 5.91 7.39 17.36
C LYS A 12 5.41 8.66 16.64
N GLN A 13 6.29 9.66 16.54
CA GLN A 13 6.01 10.92 15.84
C GLN A 13 5.82 10.73 14.34
N GLU A 14 6.65 9.92 13.67
CA GLU A 14 6.49 9.61 12.25
C GLU A 14 5.20 8.84 11.99
N TYR A 15 4.83 7.89 12.87
CA TYR A 15 3.53 7.20 12.79
C TYR A 15 2.36 8.18 12.83
N GLU A 16 2.36 9.12 13.77
CA GLU A 16 1.31 10.12 13.91
C GLU A 16 1.26 11.08 12.70
N ILE A 17 2.42 11.51 12.19
CA ILE A 17 2.50 12.36 10.99
C ILE A 17 1.93 11.63 9.78
N TRP A 18 2.33 10.37 9.56
CA TRP A 18 1.86 9.57 8.44
C TRP A 18 0.37 9.27 8.51
N THR A 19 -0.13 8.90 9.69
CA THR A 19 -1.56 8.65 9.90
C THR A 19 -2.38 9.92 9.63
N LYS A 20 -1.91 11.08 10.09
CA LYS A 20 -2.55 12.38 9.81
C LYS A 20 -2.53 12.73 8.33
N TRP A 21 -1.41 12.47 7.65
CA TRP A 21 -1.30 12.73 6.21
C TRP A 21 -2.27 11.83 5.41
N CYS A 22 -2.34 10.53 5.72
CA CYS A 22 -3.26 9.61 5.03
C CYS A 22 -4.73 9.96 5.28
N SER A 23 -5.08 10.36 6.51
CA SER A 23 -6.45 10.70 6.91
C SER A 23 -6.90 12.12 6.54
N ARG A 24 -6.03 12.97 5.97
CA ARG A 24 -6.42 14.33 5.58
C ARG A 24 -7.53 14.29 4.52
N PRO A 25 -8.46 15.26 4.50
CA PRO A 25 -9.51 15.31 3.48
C PRO A 25 -8.95 15.76 2.13
N GLY A 26 -9.18 14.97 1.08
CA GLY A 26 -8.87 15.33 -0.31
C GLY A 26 -7.39 15.30 -0.71
N LEU A 27 -7.12 15.14 -2.00
CA LEU A 27 -5.77 15.18 -2.58
C LEU A 27 -5.39 16.63 -2.96
N SER A 28 -4.11 16.99 -2.92
CA SER A 28 -3.62 18.24 -3.53
C SER A 28 -3.71 18.18 -5.06
N GLU A 29 -3.52 19.30 -5.77
CA GLU A 29 -3.52 19.29 -7.24
C GLU A 29 -2.41 18.40 -7.82
N GLU A 30 -1.19 18.51 -7.29
CA GLU A 30 -0.08 17.63 -7.69
C GLU A 30 -0.41 16.15 -7.45
N GLU A 31 -1.00 15.81 -6.31
CA GLU A 31 -1.40 14.43 -6.01
C GLU A 31 -2.49 13.94 -6.95
N ARG A 32 -3.45 14.80 -7.32
CA ARG A 32 -4.45 14.44 -8.33
C ARG A 32 -3.82 14.20 -9.70
N MET A 33 -2.84 15.00 -10.11
CA MET A 33 -2.13 14.78 -11.37
C MET A 33 -1.35 13.46 -11.35
N ARG A 34 -0.65 13.17 -10.24
CA ARG A 34 0.03 11.88 -10.05
C ARG A 34 -0.96 10.73 -10.14
N LEU A 35 -2.04 10.79 -9.37
CA LEU A 35 -3.10 9.78 -9.39
C LEU A 35 -3.61 9.56 -10.81
N ALA A 36 -3.99 10.62 -11.53
CA ALA A 36 -4.49 10.52 -12.90
C ALA A 36 -3.50 9.85 -13.85
N THR A 37 -2.20 9.97 -13.59
CA THR A 37 -1.15 9.34 -14.41
C THR A 37 -1.00 7.84 -14.14
N VAL A 38 -1.18 7.42 -12.88
CA VAL A 38 -0.90 6.02 -12.46
C VAL A 38 -2.13 5.17 -12.23
N ASP A 39 -3.31 5.76 -12.05
CA ASP A 39 -4.51 5.09 -11.57
C ASP A 39 -4.95 3.93 -12.47
N THR A 40 -4.97 4.14 -13.79
CA THR A 40 -5.37 3.09 -14.74
C THR A 40 -4.43 1.88 -14.65
N ILE A 41 -3.12 2.12 -14.58
CA ILE A 41 -2.12 1.04 -14.59
C ILE A 41 -2.11 0.31 -13.24
N LEU A 42 -2.13 1.05 -12.13
CA LEU A 42 -2.18 0.48 -10.78
C LEU A 42 -3.46 -0.31 -10.54
N THR A 43 -4.60 0.21 -11.00
CA THR A 43 -5.88 -0.50 -10.89
C THR A 43 -5.92 -1.75 -11.76
N ALA A 44 -5.36 -1.72 -12.97
CA ALA A 44 -5.28 -2.90 -13.83
C ALA A 44 -4.39 -3.98 -13.22
N TYR A 45 -3.18 -3.61 -12.77
CA TYR A 45 -2.29 -4.54 -12.06
C TYR A 45 -2.96 -5.12 -10.82
N ALA A 46 -3.60 -4.28 -10.00
CA ALA A 46 -4.29 -4.72 -8.79
C ALA A 46 -5.39 -5.75 -9.06
N LYS A 47 -6.05 -5.69 -10.22
CA LYS A 47 -7.06 -6.67 -10.64
C LYS A 47 -6.45 -7.99 -11.12
N GLU A 48 -5.30 -7.95 -11.77
CA GLU A 48 -4.62 -9.14 -12.33
C GLU A 48 -3.86 -9.93 -11.26
N HIS A 49 -3.50 -9.27 -10.15
CA HIS A 49 -2.81 -9.87 -9.02
C HIS A 49 -3.75 -9.87 -7.80
N PRO A 50 -4.53 -10.96 -7.55
CA PRO A 50 -5.60 -11.04 -6.53
C PRO A 50 -5.15 -10.96 -5.07
N ASN A 51 -3.95 -10.43 -4.83
CA ASN A 51 -3.39 -10.13 -3.51
C ASN A 51 -3.89 -8.79 -2.98
N TYR A 52 -4.94 -8.26 -3.61
CA TYR A 52 -5.20 -6.85 -3.52
C TYR A 52 -6.60 -6.46 -3.97
N ILE A 53 -7.23 -5.59 -3.17
CA ILE A 53 -8.61 -5.11 -3.28
C ILE A 53 -9.61 -6.09 -2.66
N GLY A 54 -9.62 -6.15 -1.33
CA GLY A 54 -10.76 -6.69 -0.58
C GLY A 54 -11.99 -5.84 -0.87
N ALA A 55 -12.76 -6.22 -1.88
CA ALA A 55 -14.14 -5.75 -1.99
C ALA A 55 -14.98 -6.58 -1.02
N ASP A 56 -15.81 -5.89 -0.23
CA ASP A 56 -16.63 -6.35 0.91
C ASP A 56 -17.46 -7.64 0.72
N ALA A 57 -17.52 -8.24 -0.46
CA ALA A 57 -18.41 -9.36 -0.74
C ALA A 57 -17.96 -10.70 -0.10
N ASP A 58 -16.65 -10.94 0.09
CA ASP A 58 -16.15 -12.30 0.38
C ASP A 58 -15.13 -12.39 1.52
N ILE A 59 -15.08 -11.46 2.49
CA ILE A 59 -13.98 -11.33 3.50
C ILE A 59 -13.58 -12.64 4.22
N ASN A 60 -14.48 -13.62 4.33
CA ASN A 60 -14.18 -14.95 4.90
C ASN A 60 -13.16 -15.77 4.07
N GLU A 61 -13.03 -15.47 2.78
CA GLU A 61 -12.05 -16.08 1.87
C GLU A 61 -10.73 -15.28 1.82
N TRP A 62 -10.58 -14.21 2.62
CA TRP A 62 -9.43 -13.31 2.53
C TRP A 62 -8.49 -13.48 3.72
N ILE A 63 -7.19 -13.44 3.46
CA ILE A 63 -6.14 -13.52 4.46
C ILE A 63 -5.58 -12.12 4.67
N PHE A 64 -5.55 -11.68 5.92
CA PHE A 64 -4.92 -10.42 6.30
C PHE A 64 -3.41 -10.48 6.06
N MET A 65 -2.91 -9.64 5.16
CA MET A 65 -1.50 -9.61 4.75
C MET A 65 -0.99 -8.18 4.63
N PRO A 66 -0.74 -7.49 5.75
CA PRO A 66 -0.30 -6.11 5.70
C PRO A 66 1.06 -5.96 5.01
N LYS A 67 1.20 -4.95 4.14
CA LYS A 67 2.43 -4.69 3.35
C LYS A 67 2.92 -3.27 3.49
N SER A 68 4.23 -3.09 3.56
CA SER A 68 4.87 -1.78 3.46
C SER A 68 4.80 -1.25 2.03
N THR A 69 4.90 0.07 1.86
CA THR A 69 4.95 0.68 0.52
C THR A 69 6.10 0.11 -0.33
N SER A 70 7.25 -0.18 0.28
CA SER A 70 8.41 -0.74 -0.42
C SER A 70 8.16 -2.16 -0.95
N GLU A 71 7.44 -2.98 -0.20
CA GLU A 71 7.03 -4.33 -0.64
C GLU A 71 6.09 -4.21 -1.84
N ILE A 72 5.09 -3.31 -1.76
CA ILE A 72 4.15 -3.03 -2.85
C ILE A 72 4.89 -2.54 -4.10
N ILE A 73 5.85 -1.61 -3.95
CA ILE A 73 6.69 -1.15 -5.06
C ILE A 73 7.46 -2.32 -5.66
N THR A 74 8.11 -3.17 -4.86
CA THR A 74 8.91 -4.31 -5.35
C THR A 74 8.07 -5.26 -6.18
N GLU A 75 6.82 -5.50 -5.78
CA GLU A 75 5.86 -6.31 -6.53
C GLU A 75 5.44 -5.63 -7.83
N LEU A 76 5.26 -4.30 -7.83
CA LEU A 76 4.86 -3.51 -9.00
C LEU A 76 6.01 -3.18 -9.97
N GLN A 77 7.27 -3.16 -9.50
CA GLN A 77 8.44 -2.75 -10.28
C GLN A 77 8.62 -3.51 -11.61
N PRO A 78 8.31 -4.81 -11.73
CA PRO A 78 8.38 -5.53 -12.99
C PRO A 78 7.44 -4.98 -14.07
N VAL A 79 6.38 -4.27 -13.68
CA VAL A 79 5.32 -3.79 -14.59
C VAL A 79 5.46 -2.29 -14.85
N MET A 80 5.86 -1.49 -13.86
CA MET A 80 6.02 -0.05 -14.00
C MET A 80 7.07 0.50 -13.03
N GLN A 81 7.90 1.44 -13.50
CA GLN A 81 8.75 2.22 -12.60
C GLN A 81 7.92 3.25 -11.86
N LEU A 82 7.58 2.94 -10.61
CA LEU A 82 6.79 3.79 -9.75
C LEU A 82 7.66 4.50 -8.71
N ASN A 83 7.34 5.76 -8.44
CA ASN A 83 7.81 6.40 -7.22
C ASN A 83 6.93 5.98 -6.03
N GLN A 84 7.54 5.97 -4.84
CA GLN A 84 6.85 5.72 -3.58
C GLN A 84 5.61 6.62 -3.41
N LEU A 85 5.71 7.89 -3.78
CA LEU A 85 4.59 8.82 -3.65
C LEU A 85 3.40 8.43 -4.53
N ASP A 86 3.63 7.85 -5.71
CA ASP A 86 2.55 7.50 -6.64
C ASP A 86 1.72 6.34 -6.09
N VAL A 87 2.39 5.32 -5.53
CA VAL A 87 1.76 4.18 -4.86
C VAL A 87 0.96 4.63 -3.63
N VAL A 88 1.54 5.51 -2.81
CA VAL A 88 0.91 6.02 -1.59
C VAL A 88 -0.33 6.85 -1.91
N VAL A 89 -0.25 7.74 -2.91
CA VAL A 89 -1.40 8.56 -3.33
C VAL A 89 -2.53 7.69 -3.83
N TRP A 90 -2.22 6.65 -4.59
CA TRP A 90 -3.22 5.75 -5.13
C TRP A 90 -3.85 4.85 -4.06
N LEU A 91 -3.07 4.32 -3.11
CA LEU A 91 -3.58 3.61 -1.92
C LEU A 91 -4.53 4.51 -1.10
N ARG A 92 -4.14 5.76 -0.87
CA ARG A 92 -4.98 6.73 -0.16
C ARG A 92 -6.27 7.03 -0.92
N ALA A 93 -6.20 7.20 -2.23
CA ALA A 93 -7.38 7.47 -3.07
C ALA A 93 -8.39 6.31 -3.06
N ASN A 94 -7.91 5.09 -2.83
CA ASN A 94 -8.72 3.87 -2.75
C ASN A 94 -9.03 3.46 -1.30
N ASN A 95 -8.88 4.37 -0.33
CA ASN A 95 -9.25 4.18 1.08
C ASN A 95 -8.53 3.03 1.81
N TYR A 96 -7.30 2.70 1.43
CA TYR A 96 -6.52 1.71 2.17
C TYR A 96 -6.13 2.24 3.55
N GLY A 97 -6.45 1.46 4.58
CA GLY A 97 -6.06 1.72 5.96
C GLY A 97 -4.55 1.57 6.20
N LEU A 98 -4.08 2.10 7.33
CA LEU A 98 -2.73 1.85 7.83
C LEU A 98 -2.82 1.08 9.14
N VAL A 99 -2.01 0.04 9.27
CA VAL A 99 -1.89 -0.79 10.47
C VAL A 99 -0.45 -0.83 10.98
N PRO A 100 -0.24 -1.01 12.29
CA PRO A 100 1.09 -1.30 12.83
C PRO A 100 1.59 -2.66 12.32
N GLY A 101 2.77 -2.69 11.69
CA GLY A 101 3.43 -3.92 11.26
C GLY A 101 4.26 -4.59 12.35
N SER A 102 4.71 -5.81 12.07
CA SER A 102 5.50 -6.67 12.98
C SER A 102 6.80 -6.05 13.50
N SER A 103 7.32 -5.04 12.80
CA SER A 103 8.62 -4.39 13.06
C SER A 103 8.49 -2.91 13.42
N ALA A 104 7.34 -2.47 13.93
CA ALA A 104 7.00 -1.04 14.14
C ALA A 104 6.99 -0.18 12.86
N GLN A 105 7.03 -0.82 11.70
CA GLN A 105 6.85 -0.16 10.41
C GLN A 105 5.38 -0.08 10.06
N LEU A 106 4.97 1.06 9.50
CA LEU A 106 3.62 1.23 8.97
C LEU A 106 3.43 0.34 7.75
N GLN A 107 2.32 -0.39 7.76
CA GLN A 107 1.91 -1.24 6.65
C GLN A 107 0.49 -0.87 6.24
N TRP A 108 0.20 -1.02 4.96
CA TRP A 108 -1.13 -0.86 4.42
C TRP A 108 -1.99 -2.05 4.84
N GLU A 109 -3.23 -1.77 5.18
CA GLU A 109 -4.25 -2.76 5.49
C GLU A 109 -4.64 -3.48 4.19
N MET A 110 -3.98 -4.60 3.94
CA MET A 110 -4.07 -5.34 2.69
C MET A 110 -4.57 -6.75 2.98
N TRP A 111 -5.32 -7.28 2.03
CA TRP A 111 -5.95 -8.58 2.12
C TRP A 111 -5.69 -9.32 0.81
N GLU A 112 -5.35 -10.60 0.90
CA GLU A 112 -5.14 -11.48 -0.25
C GLU A 112 -6.24 -12.53 -0.28
N ARG A 113 -6.83 -12.77 -1.46
CA ARG A 113 -7.83 -13.83 -1.59
C ARG A 113 -7.13 -15.18 -1.45
N ARG A 114 -7.64 -16.02 -0.54
CA ARG A 114 -7.23 -17.41 -0.42
C ARG A 114 -7.65 -18.15 -1.67
N ILE A 115 -6.68 -18.56 -2.49
CA ILE A 115 -6.94 -19.55 -3.54
C ILE A 115 -7.16 -20.88 -2.81
N ILE A 116 -8.42 -21.29 -2.69
CA ILE A 116 -8.75 -22.66 -2.31
C ILE A 116 -8.72 -23.44 -3.63
N ASP A 117 -7.65 -24.20 -3.86
CA ASP A 117 -7.64 -25.22 -4.90
C ASP A 117 -8.61 -26.33 -4.42
N ASP A 118 -9.76 -26.46 -5.09
CA ASP A 118 -10.69 -27.58 -4.96
C ASP A 118 -10.15 -28.86 -5.64
#